data_AF-A0A8S1JQY7-F1
#
_entry.id   AF-A0A8S1JQY7-F1
#
_cell.length_a   1.000
_cell.length_b   1.000
_cell.length_c   1.000
_cell.angle_alpha   90.00
_cell.angle_beta   90.00
_cell.angle_gamma   90.00
#
_symmetry.space_group_name_H-M   'P 1'
#
loop_
_entity.id
_entity.type
_entity.pdbx_description
1 polymer ?
#
loop_
_entity_poly.entity_id
_entity_poly.type
_entity_poly.pdbx_seq_one_letter_code
_entity_poly.pdbx_strand_id
1 'polypeptide(L)'
;MQFMNETFYKQCFQTLQGLFELKLISKDEKLYLKGQILKLEINADDSTSLEDLSKFLLSCLKQKHHHFIKAPTKSQLDMIDEETDEEQL
;
A
#
# COMPACT_ATOMS: atom_id res chain seq x y z
N MET A 1 -22.36 19.24 1.00
CA MET A 1 -22.33 17.96 0.28
C MET A 1 -20.95 17.88 -0.37
N GLN A 2 -20.01 17.12 0.21
CA GLN A 2 -18.68 16.94 -0.40
C GLN A 2 -18.87 16.14 -1.68
N PHE A 3 -18.57 16.74 -2.83
CA PHE A 3 -18.51 16.01 -4.08
C PHE A 3 -17.26 15.14 -4.04
N MET A 4 -17.44 13.81 -4.00
CA MET A 4 -16.32 12.88 -4.22
C MET A 4 -15.69 13.21 -5.58
N ASN A 5 -14.36 13.31 -5.62
CA ASN A 5 -13.63 13.46 -6.86
C ASN A 5 -13.65 12.13 -7.64
N GLU A 6 -14.74 11.87 -8.38
CA GLU A 6 -14.96 10.61 -9.12
C GLU A 6 -13.79 10.29 -10.06
N THR A 7 -13.21 11.32 -10.68
CA THR A 7 -12.04 11.19 -11.56
C THR A 7 -10.84 10.64 -10.80
N PHE A 8 -10.58 11.13 -9.59
CA PHE A 8 -9.50 10.63 -8.73
C PHE A 8 -9.70 9.16 -8.36
N TYR A 9 -10.87 8.78 -7.87
CA TYR A 9 -11.14 7.38 -7.50
C TYR A 9 -11.04 6.45 -8.71
N LYS A 10 -11.52 6.89 -9.87
CA LYS A 10 -11.39 6.13 -11.12
C LYS A 10 -9.93 5.89 -11.47
N GLN A 11 -9.08 6.91 -11.38
CA GLN A 11 -7.64 6.77 -11.61
C GLN A 11 -7.00 5.81 -10.59
N CYS A 12 -7.34 5.93 -9.30
CA CYS A 12 -6.85 5.02 -8.27
C CYS A 12 -7.18 3.56 -8.57
N PHE A 13 -8.44 3.28 -8.92
CA PHE A 13 -8.88 1.91 -9.19
C PHE A 13 -8.34 1.36 -10.51
N GLN A 14 -8.14 2.20 -11.53
CA GLN A 14 -7.47 1.81 -12.77
C GLN A 14 -6.01 1.45 -12.54
N THR A 15 -5.27 2.28 -11.80
CA THR A 15 -3.88 1.99 -11.42
C THR A 15 -3.79 0.70 -10.62
N LEU A 16 -4.67 0.53 -9.64
CA LEU A 16 -4.72 -0.69 -8.83
C LEU A 16 -5.06 -1.94 -9.65
N GLN A 17 -5.93 -1.81 -10.65
CA GLN A 17 -6.25 -2.88 -11.57
C GLN A 17 -5.02 -3.26 -12.40
N GLY A 18 -4.29 -2.29 -12.95
CA GLY A 18 -3.07 -2.52 -13.72
C GLY A 18 -1.99 -3.24 -12.91
N LEU A 19 -1.74 -2.82 -11.66
CA LEU A 19 -0.80 -3.50 -10.77
C LEU A 19 -1.17 -4.97 -10.53
N PHE A 20 -2.47 -5.26 -10.40
CA PHE A 20 -2.95 -6.63 -10.20
C PHE A 20 -2.84 -7.48 -11.47
N GLU A 21 -3.19 -6.93 -12.64
CA GLU A 21 -3.07 -7.63 -13.92
C GLU A 21 -1.62 -7.96 -14.28
N LEU A 22 -0.69 -7.08 -13.93
CA LEU A 22 0.75 -7.30 -14.04
C LEU A 22 1.32 -8.24 -12.97
N LYS A 23 0.48 -8.75 -12.06
CA LYS A 23 0.88 -9.62 -10.93
C LYS A 23 1.93 -8.98 -10.01
N LEU A 24 1.96 -7.65 -9.93
CA LEU A 24 2.85 -6.91 -9.02
C LEU A 24 2.31 -6.85 -7.60
N ILE A 25 1.01 -7.11 -7.43
CA ILE A 25 0.34 -7.22 -6.13
C ILE A 25 -0.56 -8.45 -6.08
N SER A 26 -0.71 -9.01 -4.88
CA SER A 26 -1.63 -10.10 -4.59
C SER A 26 -3.09 -9.64 -4.54
N LYS A 27 -4.03 -10.59 -4.55
CA LYS A 27 -5.47 -10.30 -4.38
C LYS A 27 -5.75 -9.64 -3.03
N ASP A 28 -5.03 -10.03 -1.98
CA ASP A 28 -5.20 -9.49 -0.63
C ASP A 28 -4.62 -8.08 -0.51
N GLU A 29 -3.48 -7.80 -1.14
CA GLU A 29 -2.93 -6.44 -1.27
C GLU A 29 -3.89 -5.53 -2.04
N LYS A 30 -4.46 -6.03 -3.13
CA LYS A 30 -5.48 -5.31 -3.89
C LYS A 30 -6.68 -4.93 -3.03
N LEU A 31 -7.23 -5.89 -2.27
CA LEU A 31 -8.37 -5.63 -1.38
C LEU A 31 -8.03 -4.59 -0.31
N TYR A 32 -6.84 -4.72 0.30
CA TYR A 32 -6.35 -3.78 1.30
C TYR A 32 -6.21 -2.37 0.74
N LEU A 33 -5.56 -2.22 -0.42
CA LEU A 33 -5.37 -0.92 -1.07
C LEU A 33 -6.69 -0.27 -1.48
N LYS A 34 -7.69 -1.04 -1.94
CA LYS A 34 -9.05 -0.51 -2.16
C LYS A 34 -9.61 0.11 -0.88
N GLY A 35 -9.47 -0.58 0.25
CA GLY A 35 -9.91 -0.07 1.55
C GLY A 35 -9.20 1.22 1.96
N GLN A 36 -7.90 1.33 1.68
CA GLN A 36 -7.14 2.56 1.96
C GLN A 36 -7.55 3.72 1.05
N ILE A 37 -7.75 3.47 -0.25
CA ILE A 37 -8.25 4.47 -1.19
C ILE A 37 -9.61 5.02 -0.74
N LEU A 38 -10.54 4.15 -0.34
CA LEU A 38 -11.88 4.56 0.11
C LEU A 38 -11.88 5.38 1.41
N LYS A 39 -10.81 5.30 2.21
CA LYS A 39 -10.62 6.11 3.42
C LYS A 39 -10.03 7.49 3.14
N LEU A 40 -9.50 7.72 1.94
CA LEU A 40 -9.04 9.05 1.55
C LEU A 40 -10.25 9.96 1.40
N GLU A 41 -10.39 10.92 2.30
CA GLU A 41 -11.33 12.03 2.14
C GLU A 41 -10.68 13.09 1.25
N ILE A 42 -10.82 12.94 -0.06
CA ILE A 42 -10.30 13.91 -1.03
C ILE A 42 -11.40 14.90 -1.37
N ASN A 43 -11.15 16.19 -1.12
CA ASN A 43 -12.05 17.24 -1.56
C ASN A 43 -11.92 17.45 -3.08
N ALA A 44 -13.00 17.86 -3.75
CA ALA A 44 -13.00 18.09 -5.19
C ALA A 44 -11.95 19.12 -5.66
N ASP A 45 -11.54 20.05 -4.78
CA ASP A 45 -10.54 21.10 -5.06
C ASP A 45 -9.09 20.67 -4.75
N ASP A 46 -8.89 19.52 -4.11
CA ASP A 46 -7.54 19.02 -3.81
C ASP A 46 -6.94 18.40 -5.07
N SER A 47 -6.07 19.14 -5.75
CA SER A 47 -5.26 18.63 -6.85
C SER A 47 -4.20 17.66 -6.31
N THR A 48 -4.61 16.44 -5.97
CA THR A 48 -3.67 15.39 -5.58
C THR A 48 -2.94 14.92 -6.83
N SER A 49 -1.62 15.07 -6.85
CA SER A 49 -0.82 14.65 -8.00
C SER A 49 -0.80 13.11 -8.10
N LEU A 50 -0.65 12.58 -9.32
CA LEU A 50 -0.48 11.14 -9.55
C LEU A 50 0.74 10.58 -8.79
N GLU A 51 1.76 11.41 -8.59
CA GLU A 51 2.97 11.06 -7.86
C GLU A 51 2.68 10.84 -6.38
N ASP A 52 1.90 11.72 -5.75
CA ASP A 52 1.53 11.62 -4.33
C ASP A 52 0.64 10.40 -4.08
N LEU A 53 -0.28 10.13 -5.01
CA LEU A 53 -1.09 8.91 -4.98
C LEU A 53 -0.22 7.65 -5.07
N SER A 54 0.77 7.64 -5.97
CA SER A 54 1.67 6.50 -6.13
C SER A 54 2.52 6.27 -4.88
N LYS A 55 3.04 7.34 -4.28
CA LYS A 55 3.76 7.29 -2.99
C LYS A 55 2.86 6.76 -1.88
N PHE A 56 1.61 7.19 -1.81
CA PHE A 56 0.63 6.70 -0.83
C PHE A 56 0.38 5.18 -0.97
N LEU A 57 0.11 4.71 -2.19
CA LEU A 57 -0.13 3.28 -2.44
C LEU A 57 1.09 2.43 -2.09
N LEU A 58 2.30 2.88 -2.46
CA LEU A 58 3.56 2.22 -2.10
C LEU A 58 3.78 2.19 -0.58
N SER A 59 3.49 3.29 0.11
CA SER A 59 3.58 3.36 1.57
C SER A 59 2.62 2.37 2.24
N CYS A 60 1.37 2.29 1.76
CA CYS A 60 0.38 1.34 2.22
C CYS A 60 0.86 -0.12 2.06
N LEU A 61 1.44 -0.45 0.90
CA LEU A 61 2.01 -1.78 0.66
C LEU A 61 3.17 -2.09 1.62
N LYS A 62 4.13 -1.17 1.77
CA LYS A 62 5.24 -1.31 2.72
C LYS A 62 4.74 -1.57 4.14
N GLN A 63 3.73 -0.82 4.59
CA GLN A 63 3.12 -1.02 5.91
C GLN A 63 2.47 -2.39 6.04
N LYS A 64 1.73 -2.84 5.03
CA LYS A 64 1.11 -4.18 5.03
C LYS A 64 2.16 -5.30 5.09
N HIS A 65 3.22 -5.21 4.29
CA HIS A 65 4.31 -6.19 4.31
C HIS A 65 5.05 -6.20 5.64
N HIS A 66 5.35 -5.03 6.22
CA HIS A 66 5.97 -4.93 7.53
C HIS A 66 5.10 -5.53 8.63
N HIS A 67 3.78 -5.30 8.57
CA HIS A 67 2.84 -5.88 9.51
C HIS A 67 2.70 -7.40 9.33
N PHE A 68 2.90 -7.92 8.12
CA PHE A 68 2.93 -9.36 7.84
C PHE A 68 4.21 -10.01 8.38
N ILE A 69 5.37 -9.36 8.23
CA ILE A 69 6.66 -9.81 8.79
C ILE A 69 6.63 -9.75 10.33
N LYS A 70 5.99 -8.72 10.89
CA LYS A 70 5.88 -8.53 12.34
C LYS A 70 4.66 -9.19 12.98
N ALA A 71 3.72 -9.75 12.20
CA ALA A 71 2.62 -10.53 12.74
C ALA A 71 3.23 -11.83 13.28
N PRO A 72 3.34 -11.98 14.61
CA PRO A 72 4.10 -13.07 15.16
C PRO A 72 3.34 -14.36 14.89
N THR A 73 3.95 -15.28 14.15
CA THR A 73 3.80 -16.72 14.43
C THR A 73 4.30 -16.92 15.85
N LYS A 74 3.42 -16.69 16.83
CA LYS A 74 3.69 -16.79 18.27
C LYS A 74 3.90 -18.24 18.72
N SER A 75 4.46 -19.09 17.87
CA SER A 75 4.68 -20.50 18.19
C SER A 75 5.87 -21.16 17.51
N GLN A 76 6.44 -20.64 16.43
CA GLN A 76 7.52 -21.36 15.74
C GLN A 76 8.42 -20.36 15.00
N LEU A 77 9.51 -19.99 15.67
CA LEU A 77 10.85 -19.71 15.14
C LEU A 77 11.56 -18.90 16.22
N ASP A 78 11.88 -19.62 17.29
CA ASP A 78 13.10 -19.34 18.04
C ASP A 78 14.26 -19.23 17.04
N MET A 79 15.11 -18.23 17.27
CA MET A 79 16.44 -18.08 16.69
C MET A 79 16.53 -17.97 15.16
N ILE A 80 16.40 -16.75 14.64
CA ILE A 80 17.42 -16.23 13.73
C ILE A 80 17.70 -14.79 14.18
N ASP A 81 18.71 -14.62 15.04
CA ASP A 81 19.41 -13.35 15.12
C ASP A 81 20.12 -13.20 13.76
N GLU A 82 19.59 -12.34 12.90
CA GLU A 82 20.40 -11.80 11.80
C GLU A 82 21.36 -10.79 12.43
N GLU A 83 22.54 -11.28 12.84
CA GLU A 83 23.73 -10.44 12.94
C GLU A 83 23.88 -9.74 11.59
N THR A 84 23.49 -8.46 11.57
CA THR A 84 23.69 -7.61 10.41
C THR A 84 25.15 -7.17 10.46
N ASP A 85 26.03 -7.89 9.77
CA ASP A 85 27.34 -7.37 9.38
C ASP A 85 27.12 -6.25 8.37
N GLU A 86 26.87 -5.04 8.88
CA GLU A 86 27.15 -3.84 8.11
C GLU A 86 28.67 -3.69 8.01
N GLU A 87 29.24 -4.30 6.96
CA GLU A 87 30.54 -3.88 6.41
C GLU A 87 30.47 -2.38 6.09
N GLN A 88 31.37 -1.57 6.67
CA GLN A 88 31.92 -0.39 5.96
C GLN A 88 33.20 0.19 6.61
N LEU A 89 34.33 -0.12 5.93
CA LEU A 89 35.64 0.57 5.85
C LEU A 89 36.70 0.35 6.94
#